data_AF-A0A2S8WSE1-F1
#
_entry.id   AF-A0A2S8WSE1-F1
#
_cell.length_a   1.000
_cell.length_b   1.000
_cell.length_c   1.000
_cell.angle_alpha   90.00
_cell.angle_beta   90.00
_cell.angle_gamma   90.00
#
_symmetry.space_group_name_H-M   'P 1'
#
loop_
_entity.id
_entity.type
_entity.pdbx_description
1 polymer ?
#
loop_
_entity_poly.entity_id
_entity_poly.type
_entity_poly.pdbx_seq_one_letter_code
_entity_poly.pdbx_strand_id
1 'polypeptide(L)'
;MIKSMRVYDRFSHPKSCDSVATARIFILLELERSTLVEQTFPDPYTYLWAPDAYARDLREPLPGVDPEPKVALGLGAMEFKQPKKMRRELDDEPTRFGASWFGGRPFATGQSWPVGPDGIPLTHIVQVDLGYEAVNVGDHGFEPTGLPPEGIIQLFHDTENMGDPEDVEDLASPPWAVRYFIPASDEIDTFEILDTPAGVRDPIPLIPLDIDGFMTVKDQFSIKFTNERVHDRYSELFELAEFEIYDRLLRFEAPRLEHRPGDPGFHAEERISRMSGWSPGEIREEYEGILPEVLPLADTSDGYVLLFEFNPRTFDTPGWFHEPPLQVWILKSDLDARRFENVRCLIWTDS
;
A
#
# COMPACT_ATOMS: atom_id res chain seq x y z
N MET A 1 44.08 7.58 32.62
CA MET A 1 43.89 6.95 33.95
C MET A 1 43.48 8.06 34.92
N ILE A 2 42.18 8.28 35.12
CA ILE A 2 41.65 9.38 35.93
C ILE A 2 40.93 8.80 37.16
N LYS A 3 41.32 9.28 38.35
CA LYS A 3 40.71 8.96 39.65
C LYS A 3 40.31 10.26 40.38
N SER A 4 39.03 10.30 40.73
CA SER A 4 38.41 10.74 42.01
C SER A 4 38.06 12.21 42.34
N MET A 5 36.91 12.30 43.05
CA MET A 5 36.41 13.27 44.07
C MET A 5 35.73 14.56 43.57
N ARG A 6 34.58 15.09 44.06
CA ARG A 6 33.67 14.99 45.26
C ARG A 6 32.26 15.52 44.81
N VAL A 7 31.07 15.00 45.17
CA VAL A 7 30.28 14.99 46.44
C VAL A 7 29.44 16.29 46.76
N TYR A 8 28.12 16.07 47.02
CA TYR A 8 27.02 16.91 47.61
C TYR A 8 26.33 17.97 46.72
N ASP A 9 25.00 18.26 46.76
CA ASP A 9 23.89 17.91 47.67
C ASP A 9 22.50 18.17 47.01
N ARG A 10 21.45 17.54 47.57
CA ARG A 10 20.01 17.93 47.61
C ARG A 10 19.26 18.35 46.32
N PHE A 11 18.28 17.53 45.93
CA PHE A 11 16.90 18.03 45.83
C PHE A 11 15.89 16.98 46.34
N SER A 12 14.97 17.51 47.11
CA SER A 12 13.89 16.92 47.88
C SER A 12 12.88 16.12 47.06
N HIS A 13 12.39 15.03 47.65
CA HIS A 13 11.10 14.43 47.29
C HIS A 13 9.96 15.46 47.37
N PRO A 14 9.05 15.50 46.39
CA PRO A 14 7.65 15.75 46.65
C PRO A 14 6.99 14.41 47.02
N LYS A 15 6.49 14.34 48.25
CA LYS A 15 5.43 13.41 48.61
C LYS A 15 4.11 13.93 48.04
N SER A 16 3.27 12.96 47.72
CA SER A 16 1.81 12.97 47.78
C SER A 16 1.02 13.44 46.55
N CYS A 17 0.13 12.52 46.16
CA CYS A 17 -1.16 12.73 45.52
C CYS A 17 -1.16 13.39 44.14
N ASP A 18 -1.02 12.55 43.11
CA ASP A 18 -1.83 12.67 41.87
C ASP A 18 -1.60 11.52 40.86
N SER A 19 -0.69 10.57 41.12
CA SER A 19 -0.41 9.48 40.18
C SER A 19 -1.57 8.50 39.95
N VAL A 20 -2.49 8.35 40.92
CA VAL A 20 -3.65 7.45 40.79
C VAL A 20 -4.79 8.11 40.01
N ALA A 21 -4.89 9.45 40.04
CA ALA A 21 -5.87 10.18 39.24
C ALA A 21 -5.43 10.24 37.78
N THR A 22 -4.15 10.51 37.50
CA THR A 22 -3.60 10.50 36.13
C THR A 22 -3.60 9.09 35.53
N ALA A 23 -3.26 8.05 36.31
CA ALA A 23 -3.35 6.66 35.85
C ALA A 23 -4.81 6.20 35.64
N ARG A 24 -5.77 6.66 36.47
CA ARG A 24 -7.20 6.39 36.22
C ARG A 24 -7.75 7.17 35.03
N ILE A 25 -7.27 8.39 34.77
CA ILE A 25 -7.65 9.17 33.58
C ILE A 25 -7.06 8.52 32.31
N PHE A 26 -5.82 8.05 32.33
CA PHE A 26 -5.24 7.27 31.23
C PHE A 26 -6.00 5.96 31.00
N ILE A 27 -6.29 5.19 32.06
CA ILE A 27 -7.05 3.95 31.96
C ILE A 27 -8.50 4.21 31.52
N LEU A 28 -9.14 5.31 31.94
CA LEU A 28 -10.49 5.69 31.49
C LEU A 28 -10.50 6.21 30.04
N LEU A 29 -9.47 6.94 29.60
CA LEU A 29 -9.32 7.36 28.19
C LEU A 29 -8.95 6.18 27.28
N GLU A 30 -8.16 5.22 27.76
CA GLU A 30 -7.86 3.95 27.07
C GLU A 30 -9.07 3.02 27.04
N LEU A 31 -9.89 2.96 28.11
CA LEU A 31 -11.15 2.22 28.11
C LEU A 31 -12.18 2.90 27.22
N GLU A 32 -12.30 4.24 27.21
CA GLU A 32 -13.19 4.94 26.27
C GLU A 32 -12.72 4.81 24.82
N ARG A 33 -11.41 4.81 24.53
CA ARG A 33 -10.87 4.57 23.18
C ARG A 33 -11.02 3.13 22.72
N SER A 34 -10.69 2.13 23.54
CA SER A 34 -10.87 0.71 23.18
C SER A 34 -12.35 0.34 22.99
N THR A 35 -13.25 0.93 23.79
CA THR A 35 -14.69 0.79 23.60
C THR A 35 -15.16 1.50 22.32
N LEU A 36 -14.54 2.61 21.92
CA LEU A 36 -14.83 3.29 20.65
C LEU A 36 -14.44 2.45 19.43
N VAL A 37 -13.28 1.79 19.48
CA VAL A 37 -12.78 0.97 18.35
C VAL A 37 -13.61 -0.31 18.21
N GLU A 38 -13.88 -1.02 19.31
CA GLU A 38 -14.65 -2.27 19.27
C GLU A 38 -16.17 -2.08 19.08
N GLN A 39 -16.72 -0.89 19.38
CA GLN A 39 -18.16 -0.62 19.24
C GLN A 39 -18.53 0.33 18.11
N THR A 40 -17.57 0.94 17.38
CA THR A 40 -17.89 2.05 16.46
C THR A 40 -17.23 1.98 15.08
N PHE A 41 -16.24 1.12 14.84
CA PHE A 41 -15.61 1.05 13.52
C PHE A 41 -16.11 -0.14 12.69
N PRO A 42 -16.66 0.08 11.49
CA PRO A 42 -16.97 -1.01 10.59
C PRO A 42 -15.66 -1.67 10.13
N ASP A 43 -15.49 -2.96 10.40
CA ASP A 43 -14.33 -3.74 9.95
C ASP A 43 -14.22 -3.74 8.41
N PRO A 44 -13.16 -3.18 7.80
CA PRO A 44 -13.06 -2.99 6.35
C PRO A 44 -13.11 -4.28 5.53
N TYR A 45 -12.93 -5.44 6.16
CA TYR A 45 -13.06 -6.77 5.54
C TYR A 45 -14.49 -7.31 5.61
N THR A 46 -15.20 -7.03 6.71
CA THR A 46 -16.58 -7.49 6.92
C THR A 46 -17.55 -6.88 5.91
N TYR A 47 -17.21 -5.73 5.33
CA TYR A 47 -18.09 -5.02 4.40
C TYR A 47 -17.75 -5.17 2.91
N LEU A 48 -16.84 -6.07 2.53
CA LEU A 48 -16.61 -6.40 1.11
C LEU A 48 -17.92 -6.73 0.39
N TRP A 49 -18.83 -7.43 1.08
CA TRP A 49 -20.14 -7.86 0.58
C TRP A 49 -21.23 -6.79 0.68
N ALA A 50 -20.96 -5.67 1.35
CA ALA A 50 -21.93 -4.61 1.62
C ALA A 50 -21.30 -3.20 1.65
N PRO A 51 -20.75 -2.70 0.54
CA PRO A 51 -20.14 -1.36 0.47
C PRO A 51 -21.09 -0.24 0.93
N ASP A 52 -22.38 -0.34 0.62
CA ASP A 52 -23.40 0.62 1.06
C ASP A 52 -23.59 0.63 2.58
N ALA A 53 -23.47 -0.54 3.22
CA ALA A 53 -23.53 -0.64 4.67
C ALA A 53 -22.26 -0.02 5.30
N TYR A 54 -21.09 -0.26 4.72
CA TYR A 54 -19.84 0.38 5.14
C TYR A 54 -19.95 1.90 5.07
N ALA A 55 -20.40 2.42 3.91
CA ALA A 55 -20.59 3.85 3.71
C ALA A 55 -21.57 4.44 4.73
N ARG A 56 -22.69 3.76 4.99
CA ARG A 56 -23.68 4.19 5.98
C ARG A 56 -23.08 4.23 7.39
N ASP A 57 -22.38 3.19 7.79
CA ASP A 57 -21.87 3.03 9.15
C ASP A 57 -20.69 3.98 9.40
N LEU A 58 -19.92 4.34 8.36
CA LEU A 58 -18.97 5.46 8.40
C LEU A 58 -19.62 6.84 8.45
N ARG A 59 -20.75 7.05 7.74
CA ARG A 59 -21.46 8.34 7.71
C ARG A 59 -22.20 8.65 9.02
N GLU A 60 -22.68 7.63 9.73
CA GLU A 60 -23.42 7.81 10.98
C GLU A 60 -22.68 8.69 12.03
N PRO A 61 -21.38 8.47 12.31
CA PRO A 61 -20.60 9.36 13.18
C PRO A 61 -20.13 10.66 12.51
N LEU A 62 -20.29 10.82 11.19
CA LEU A 62 -19.70 11.88 10.37
C LEU A 62 -20.75 12.59 9.48
N PRO A 63 -21.69 13.34 10.07
CA PRO A 63 -22.78 13.95 9.31
C PRO A 63 -22.25 14.95 8.27
N GLY A 64 -22.63 14.73 7.02
CA GLY A 64 -22.25 15.58 5.89
C GLY A 64 -20.92 15.23 5.22
N VAL A 65 -20.28 14.12 5.62
CA VAL A 65 -19.12 13.56 4.91
C VAL A 65 -19.59 12.49 3.93
N ASP A 66 -18.99 12.44 2.74
CA ASP A 66 -19.12 11.30 1.84
C ASP A 66 -17.79 10.54 1.79
N PRO A 67 -17.66 9.39 2.47
CA PRO A 67 -16.40 8.65 2.53
C PRO A 67 -16.07 7.92 1.22
N GLU A 68 -17.05 7.79 0.29
CA GLU A 68 -16.91 7.15 -1.03
C GLU A 68 -16.09 5.85 -0.98
N PRO A 69 -16.53 4.80 -0.29
CA PRO A 69 -15.64 3.68 -0.06
C PRO A 69 -15.39 2.86 -1.33
N LYS A 70 -14.17 2.34 -1.46
CA LYS A 70 -13.72 1.61 -2.65
C LYS A 70 -12.92 0.37 -2.25
N VAL A 71 -13.15 -0.75 -2.94
CA VAL A 71 -12.40 -1.97 -2.68
C VAL A 71 -10.98 -1.85 -3.24
N ALA A 72 -10.02 -2.32 -2.46
CA ALA A 72 -8.63 -2.53 -2.85
C ALA A 72 -8.23 -3.98 -2.60
N LEU A 73 -7.17 -4.43 -3.26
CA LEU A 73 -6.48 -5.68 -2.98
C LEU A 73 -5.22 -5.36 -2.19
N GLY A 74 -5.07 -5.90 -0.99
CA GLY A 74 -3.84 -5.81 -0.21
C GLY A 74 -2.77 -6.73 -0.75
N LEU A 75 -1.55 -6.25 -0.86
CA LEU A 75 -0.42 -7.01 -1.33
C LEU A 75 0.47 -7.36 -0.12
N GLY A 76 0.01 -8.31 0.70
CA GLY A 76 0.73 -8.78 1.87
C GLY A 76 1.89 -9.69 1.48
N ALA A 77 3.02 -9.61 2.17
CA ALA A 77 4.10 -10.58 2.01
C ALA A 77 3.75 -11.86 2.76
N MET A 78 3.84 -13.02 2.11
CA MET A 78 3.74 -14.29 2.83
C MET A 78 4.93 -14.46 3.78
N GLU A 79 4.64 -14.53 5.09
CA GLU A 79 5.65 -14.85 6.09
C GLU A 79 5.89 -16.36 6.20
N PHE A 80 7.17 -16.75 6.21
CA PHE A 80 7.56 -18.15 6.33
C PHE A 80 8.28 -18.43 7.66
N LYS A 81 7.86 -19.49 8.36
CA LYS A 81 8.55 -20.00 9.57
C LYS A 81 10.00 -20.42 9.34
N GLN A 82 10.37 -20.76 8.10
CA GLN A 82 11.72 -21.20 7.71
C GLN A 82 12.22 -20.47 6.46
N PRO A 83 12.50 -19.15 6.54
CA PRO A 83 12.68 -18.30 5.36
C PRO A 83 13.84 -18.73 4.46
N LYS A 84 14.95 -19.26 5.03
CA LYS A 84 16.10 -19.72 4.23
C LYS A 84 15.79 -20.95 3.37
N LYS A 85 15.04 -21.92 3.91
CA LYS A 85 14.66 -23.12 3.16
C LYS A 85 13.68 -22.76 2.06
N MET A 86 12.71 -21.91 2.40
CA MET A 86 11.68 -21.44 1.48
C MET A 86 12.26 -20.62 0.33
N ARG A 87 13.22 -19.73 0.60
CA ARG A 87 13.92 -18.98 -0.47
C ARG A 87 14.54 -19.91 -1.51
N ARG A 88 15.21 -20.98 -1.08
CA ARG A 88 15.77 -21.96 -2.01
C ARG A 88 14.69 -22.68 -2.82
N GLU A 89 13.59 -23.05 -2.17
CA GLU A 89 12.45 -23.68 -2.88
C GLU A 89 11.82 -22.71 -3.89
N LEU A 90 11.75 -21.41 -3.57
CA LEU A 90 11.26 -20.38 -4.48
C LEU A 90 12.21 -20.08 -5.63
N ASP A 91 13.52 -20.16 -5.43
CA ASP A 91 14.49 -20.03 -6.51
C ASP A 91 14.35 -21.17 -7.52
N ASP A 92 14.07 -22.38 -7.03
CA ASP A 92 13.89 -23.61 -7.83
C ASP A 92 12.47 -23.70 -8.45
N GLU A 93 11.43 -23.31 -7.72
CA GLU A 93 10.01 -23.38 -8.10
C GLU A 93 9.26 -22.06 -7.75
N PRO A 94 9.42 -20.98 -8.53
CA PRO A 94 8.84 -19.66 -8.24
C PRO A 94 7.32 -19.64 -8.08
N THR A 95 6.62 -20.55 -8.76
CA THR A 95 5.16 -20.62 -8.82
C THR A 95 4.52 -21.44 -7.69
N ARG A 96 5.34 -22.00 -6.79
CA ARG A 96 4.90 -22.95 -5.77
C ARG A 96 3.83 -22.40 -4.82
N PHE A 97 3.81 -21.09 -4.60
CA PHE A 97 2.87 -20.43 -3.68
C PHE A 97 1.90 -19.49 -4.40
N GLY A 98 1.80 -19.60 -5.72
CA GLY A 98 0.92 -18.77 -6.55
C GLY A 98 1.66 -18.05 -7.66
N ALA A 99 0.89 -17.28 -8.44
CA ALA A 99 1.35 -16.50 -9.58
C ALA A 99 1.58 -15.00 -9.25
N SER A 100 1.41 -14.63 -7.98
CA SER A 100 1.50 -13.26 -7.46
C SER A 100 2.69 -13.13 -6.50
N TRP A 101 3.65 -12.23 -6.78
CA TRP A 101 4.85 -12.02 -5.96
C TRP A 101 5.47 -10.63 -6.18
N PHE A 102 6.19 -10.13 -5.17
CA PHE A 102 7.16 -9.04 -5.33
C PHE A 102 8.53 -9.57 -5.78
N GLY A 103 9.27 -8.71 -6.49
CA GLY A 103 10.66 -8.96 -6.85
C GLY A 103 10.85 -10.18 -7.73
N GLY A 104 12.05 -10.74 -7.71
CA GLY A 104 12.38 -11.96 -8.42
C GLY A 104 12.22 -11.85 -9.94
N ARG A 105 12.05 -13.01 -10.57
CA ARG A 105 11.91 -13.13 -12.02
C ARG A 105 10.42 -13.17 -12.41
N PRO A 106 9.95 -12.28 -13.31
CA PRO A 106 8.57 -12.30 -13.80
C PRO A 106 8.34 -13.42 -14.82
N PHE A 107 7.08 -13.70 -15.12
CA PHE A 107 6.73 -14.54 -16.28
C PHE A 107 7.11 -13.89 -17.61
N ALA A 108 7.40 -14.73 -18.60
CA ALA A 108 7.67 -14.31 -19.96
C ALA A 108 6.37 -13.92 -20.68
N THR A 109 6.42 -12.75 -21.32
CA THR A 109 5.29 -12.21 -22.11
C THR A 109 5.52 -12.33 -23.62
N GLY A 110 6.64 -12.94 -24.04
CA GLY A 110 7.13 -12.91 -25.42
C GLY A 110 7.73 -11.55 -25.84
N GLN A 111 7.77 -10.57 -24.94
CA GLN A 111 8.42 -9.28 -25.16
C GLN A 111 9.82 -9.26 -24.51
N SER A 112 10.73 -8.45 -25.03
CA SER A 112 12.06 -8.22 -24.41
C SER A 112 11.92 -7.61 -23.02
N TRP A 113 12.94 -7.71 -22.15
CA TRP A 113 12.91 -7.05 -20.85
C TRP A 113 12.77 -5.51 -21.00
N PRO A 114 11.95 -4.81 -20.18
CA PRO A 114 11.84 -3.35 -20.24
C PRO A 114 13.16 -2.65 -19.92
N VAL A 115 13.51 -1.62 -20.68
CA VAL A 115 14.68 -0.79 -20.42
C VAL A 115 14.24 0.64 -20.17
N GLY A 116 14.93 1.33 -19.26
CA GLY A 116 14.74 2.75 -18.99
C GLY A 116 15.33 3.64 -20.10
N PRO A 117 15.18 4.96 -19.97
CA PRO A 117 15.66 5.93 -20.96
C PRO A 117 17.18 5.92 -21.14
N ASP A 118 17.94 5.53 -20.12
CA ASP A 118 19.39 5.35 -20.15
C ASP A 118 19.84 4.01 -20.75
N GLY A 119 18.89 3.17 -21.16
CA GLY A 119 19.11 1.84 -21.70
C GLY A 119 19.39 0.77 -20.63
N ILE A 120 19.28 1.10 -19.34
CA ILE A 120 19.45 0.13 -18.26
C ILE A 120 18.17 -0.69 -18.08
N PRO A 121 18.27 -2.03 -17.93
CA PRO A 121 17.13 -2.86 -17.59
C PRO A 121 16.43 -2.42 -16.30
N LEU A 122 15.12 -2.22 -16.36
CA LEU A 122 14.30 -1.84 -15.20
C LEU A 122 14.19 -3.01 -14.21
N THR A 123 13.98 -2.72 -12.93
CA THR A 123 13.83 -3.72 -11.88
C THR A 123 12.40 -4.22 -11.82
N HIS A 124 12.20 -5.54 -11.80
CA HIS A 124 10.88 -6.13 -11.59
C HIS A 124 10.42 -5.90 -10.14
N ILE A 125 9.32 -5.19 -9.96
CA ILE A 125 8.80 -4.80 -8.65
C ILE A 125 7.73 -5.79 -8.18
N VAL A 126 6.71 -6.03 -8.99
CA VAL A 126 5.59 -6.90 -8.63
C VAL A 126 4.96 -7.54 -9.86
N GLN A 127 4.46 -8.76 -9.67
CA GLN A 127 3.52 -9.41 -10.57
C GLN A 127 2.28 -9.87 -9.80
N VAL A 128 1.10 -9.69 -10.40
CA VAL A 128 -0.19 -10.16 -9.85
C VAL A 128 -0.97 -10.91 -10.93
N ASP A 129 -1.43 -12.12 -10.61
CA ASP A 129 -2.35 -12.90 -11.43
C ASP A 129 -3.80 -12.58 -11.05
N LEU A 130 -4.44 -11.75 -11.86
CA LEU A 130 -5.79 -11.26 -11.61
C LEU A 130 -6.84 -12.38 -11.69
N GLY A 131 -6.61 -13.42 -12.50
CA GLY A 131 -7.53 -14.54 -12.61
C GLY A 131 -7.55 -15.35 -11.32
N TYR A 132 -6.36 -15.63 -10.78
CA TYR A 132 -6.23 -16.29 -9.49
C TYR A 132 -6.82 -15.44 -8.36
N GLU A 133 -6.49 -14.13 -8.31
CA GLU A 133 -6.98 -13.26 -7.24
C GLU A 133 -8.49 -13.00 -7.30
N ALA A 134 -9.09 -12.95 -8.50
CA ALA A 134 -10.54 -12.86 -8.65
C ALA A 134 -11.25 -14.08 -8.02
N VAL A 135 -10.67 -15.27 -8.14
CA VAL A 135 -11.20 -16.49 -7.51
C VAL A 135 -10.94 -16.48 -6.00
N ASN A 136 -9.74 -16.05 -5.58
CA ASN A 136 -9.32 -16.04 -4.17
C ASN A 136 -10.19 -15.09 -3.33
N VAL A 137 -10.34 -13.85 -3.79
CA VAL A 137 -11.11 -12.79 -3.10
C VAL A 137 -12.61 -12.91 -3.39
N GLY A 138 -12.97 -13.48 -4.54
CA GLY A 138 -14.35 -13.65 -5.00
C GLY A 138 -14.97 -12.37 -5.59
N ASP A 139 -16.06 -12.55 -6.35
CA ASP A 139 -16.70 -11.47 -7.13
C ASP A 139 -16.98 -10.21 -6.30
N HIS A 140 -17.46 -10.37 -5.06
CA HIS A 140 -17.79 -9.25 -4.19
C HIS A 140 -16.58 -8.40 -3.76
N GLY A 141 -15.39 -8.98 -3.66
CA GLY A 141 -14.18 -8.23 -3.33
C GLY A 141 -13.32 -7.92 -4.56
N PHE A 142 -13.55 -8.56 -5.70
CA PHE A 142 -12.77 -8.30 -6.92
C PHE A 142 -13.48 -7.37 -7.91
N GLU A 143 -14.74 -7.61 -8.27
CA GLU A 143 -15.45 -6.79 -9.28
C GLU A 143 -15.46 -5.29 -8.94
N PRO A 144 -15.68 -4.85 -7.68
CA PRO A 144 -15.69 -3.42 -7.35
C PRO A 144 -14.33 -2.73 -7.48
N THR A 145 -13.22 -3.48 -7.58
CA THR A 145 -11.89 -2.91 -7.83
C THR A 145 -11.81 -2.28 -9.22
N GLY A 146 -12.67 -2.72 -10.16
CA GLY A 146 -12.64 -2.33 -11.57
C GLY A 146 -11.47 -2.91 -12.37
N LEU A 147 -10.70 -3.84 -11.79
CA LEU A 147 -9.61 -4.52 -12.47
C LEU A 147 -10.14 -5.58 -13.45
N PRO A 148 -9.38 -5.93 -14.51
CA PRO A 148 -9.71 -7.06 -15.37
C PRO A 148 -9.80 -8.36 -14.54
N PRO A 149 -10.79 -9.23 -14.75
CA PRO A 149 -10.96 -10.47 -13.97
C PRO A 149 -10.00 -11.60 -14.40
N GLU A 150 -9.06 -11.30 -15.28
CA GLU A 150 -8.14 -12.26 -15.89
C GLU A 150 -6.84 -11.57 -16.31
N GLY A 151 -5.80 -12.39 -16.48
CA GLY A 151 -4.50 -11.95 -16.96
C GLY A 151 -3.56 -11.57 -15.82
N ILE A 152 -2.34 -11.23 -16.22
CA ILE A 152 -1.24 -10.97 -15.32
C ILE A 152 -0.76 -9.54 -15.54
N ILE A 153 -0.63 -8.79 -14.46
CA ILE A 153 -0.02 -7.46 -14.46
C ILE A 153 1.37 -7.54 -13.86
N GLN A 154 2.37 -6.98 -14.54
CA GLN A 154 3.75 -6.84 -14.07
C GLN A 154 4.13 -5.36 -14.01
N LEU A 155 4.81 -4.95 -12.95
CA LEU A 155 5.40 -3.62 -12.79
C LEU A 155 6.92 -3.71 -12.78
N PHE A 156 7.56 -2.84 -13.57
CA PHE A 156 8.99 -2.62 -13.59
C PHE A 156 9.27 -1.14 -13.33
N HIS A 157 10.35 -0.84 -12.60
CA HIS A 157 10.70 0.53 -12.22
C HIS A 157 12.23 0.71 -12.11
N ASP A 158 12.71 1.91 -12.39
CA ASP A 158 14.07 2.34 -12.05
C ASP A 158 14.11 2.73 -10.57
N THR A 159 14.83 1.96 -9.75
CA THR A 159 14.83 2.12 -8.29
C THR A 159 15.50 3.41 -7.81
N GLU A 160 16.21 4.13 -8.68
CA GLU A 160 16.84 5.42 -8.38
C GLU A 160 15.98 6.62 -8.80
N ASN A 161 14.99 6.42 -9.68
CA ASN A 161 14.15 7.50 -10.19
C ASN A 161 13.02 7.81 -9.21
N MET A 162 12.85 9.09 -8.88
CA MET A 162 11.84 9.57 -7.93
C MET A 162 10.50 9.96 -8.58
N GLY A 163 10.32 9.72 -9.89
CA GLY A 163 9.08 10.03 -10.58
C GLY A 163 8.77 11.52 -10.71
N ASP A 164 9.76 12.39 -10.44
CA ASP A 164 9.63 13.83 -10.58
C ASP A 164 9.38 14.18 -12.06
N PRO A 165 8.36 14.99 -12.39
CA PRO A 165 8.03 15.32 -13.78
C PRO A 165 9.20 15.92 -14.56
N GLU A 166 10.10 16.64 -13.88
CA GLU A 166 11.30 17.24 -14.47
C GLU A 166 12.38 16.20 -14.85
N ASP A 167 12.41 15.05 -14.17
CA ASP A 167 13.37 13.97 -14.40
C ASP A 167 12.91 12.99 -15.49
N VAL A 168 11.67 13.14 -15.97
CA VAL A 168 11.11 12.31 -17.03
C VAL A 168 11.22 13.05 -18.37
N GLU A 169 12.43 13.01 -18.95
CA GLU A 169 12.73 13.70 -20.21
C GLU A 169 11.92 13.16 -21.41
N ASP A 170 11.57 11.86 -21.40
CA ASP A 170 10.85 11.19 -22.48
C ASP A 170 9.77 10.22 -21.97
N LEU A 171 8.51 10.65 -22.05
CA LEU A 171 7.36 9.80 -21.73
C LEU A 171 7.14 8.63 -22.71
N ALA A 172 7.82 8.62 -23.86
CA ALA A 172 7.83 7.44 -24.75
C ALA A 172 8.79 6.34 -24.26
N SER A 173 9.71 6.67 -23.35
CA SER A 173 10.64 5.73 -22.72
C SER A 173 10.77 6.02 -21.22
N PRO A 174 9.67 5.90 -20.45
CA PRO A 174 9.66 6.30 -19.05
C PRO A 174 10.56 5.39 -18.18
N PRO A 175 10.97 5.84 -16.98
CA PRO A 175 11.73 5.04 -16.02
C PRO A 175 10.89 3.95 -15.31
N TRP A 176 9.76 3.56 -15.92
CA TRP A 176 8.87 2.50 -15.46
C TRP A 176 8.24 1.78 -16.64
N ALA A 177 7.71 0.58 -16.41
CA ALA A 177 6.89 -0.11 -17.37
C ALA A 177 5.85 -0.98 -16.66
N VAL A 178 4.61 -0.94 -17.14
CA VAL A 178 3.58 -1.90 -16.73
C VAL A 178 3.21 -2.77 -17.92
N ARG A 179 3.14 -4.07 -17.69
CA ARG A 179 2.72 -5.05 -18.69
C ARG A 179 1.46 -5.72 -18.24
N TYR A 180 0.57 -5.94 -19.21
CA TYR A 180 -0.59 -6.78 -19.06
C TYR A 180 -0.60 -7.82 -20.17
N PHE A 181 -0.84 -9.07 -19.81
CA PHE A 181 -1.05 -10.13 -20.78
C PHE A 181 -1.99 -11.19 -20.22
N ILE A 182 -2.66 -11.92 -21.11
CA ILE A 182 -3.46 -13.08 -20.74
C ILE A 182 -2.63 -14.31 -21.13
N PRO A 183 -2.25 -15.17 -20.16
CA PRO A 183 -1.56 -16.42 -20.45
C PRO A 183 -2.37 -17.29 -21.42
N ALA A 184 -1.68 -18.06 -22.26
CA ALA A 184 -2.34 -18.98 -23.20
C ALA A 184 -2.89 -20.26 -22.53
N SER A 185 -2.49 -20.51 -21.29
CA SER A 185 -2.86 -21.66 -20.46
C SER A 185 -3.18 -21.13 -19.05
N ASP A 186 -4.08 -21.81 -18.33
CA ASP A 186 -4.35 -21.51 -16.92
C ASP A 186 -3.42 -22.34 -15.99
N GLU A 187 -2.61 -23.23 -16.55
CA GLU A 187 -1.65 -24.07 -15.82
C GLU A 187 -0.38 -23.26 -15.52
N ILE A 188 -0.33 -22.62 -14.34
CA ILE A 188 0.75 -21.71 -13.91
C ILE A 188 2.14 -22.38 -13.97
N ASP A 189 2.24 -23.68 -13.72
CA ASP A 189 3.49 -24.45 -13.79
C ASP A 189 4.06 -24.58 -15.22
N THR A 190 3.26 -24.24 -16.23
CA THR A 190 3.69 -24.20 -17.63
C THR A 190 4.28 -22.86 -18.05
N PHE A 191 4.22 -21.83 -17.20
CA PHE A 191 4.63 -20.49 -17.57
C PHE A 191 6.15 -20.37 -17.59
N GLU A 192 6.67 -19.83 -18.68
CA GLU A 192 8.09 -19.51 -18.81
C GLU A 192 8.42 -18.31 -17.90
N ILE A 193 9.58 -18.35 -17.25
CA ILE A 193 10.08 -17.30 -16.36
C ILE A 193 11.26 -16.63 -17.03
N LEU A 194 11.27 -15.28 -17.05
CA LEU A 194 12.35 -14.52 -17.66
C LEU A 194 13.59 -14.51 -16.77
N ASP A 195 14.74 -14.80 -17.34
CA ASP A 195 16.01 -14.56 -16.66
C ASP A 195 16.26 -13.06 -16.51
N THR A 196 16.69 -12.67 -15.30
CA THR A 196 17.08 -11.28 -15.01
C THR A 196 18.29 -10.90 -15.86
N PRO A 197 18.20 -9.87 -16.71
CA PRO A 197 19.34 -9.41 -17.50
C PRO A 197 20.48 -8.93 -16.62
N ALA A 198 21.71 -9.00 -17.14
CA ALA A 198 22.84 -8.34 -16.52
C ALA A 198 22.60 -6.81 -16.47
N GLY A 199 22.87 -6.19 -15.32
CA GLY A 199 22.78 -4.74 -15.15
C GLY A 199 21.47 -4.23 -14.55
N VAL A 200 20.48 -5.10 -14.26
CA VAL A 200 19.34 -4.72 -13.40
C VAL A 200 19.87 -4.22 -12.06
N ARG A 201 19.42 -3.04 -11.64
CA ARG A 201 19.77 -2.44 -10.35
C ARG A 201 18.94 -3.06 -9.23
N ASP A 202 19.55 -3.27 -8.08
CA ASP A 202 18.88 -3.70 -6.84
C ASP A 202 17.82 -4.82 -7.01
N PRO A 203 18.16 -5.97 -7.63
CA PRO A 203 17.21 -7.06 -7.75
C PRO A 203 16.84 -7.61 -6.37
N ILE A 204 15.55 -7.83 -6.18
CA ILE A 204 15.00 -8.31 -4.90
C ILE A 204 14.70 -9.79 -5.02
N PRO A 205 14.88 -10.57 -3.95
CA PRO A 205 14.37 -11.93 -3.93
C PRO A 205 12.87 -11.96 -4.19
N LEU A 206 12.40 -13.08 -4.74
CA LEU A 206 10.98 -13.34 -4.88
C LEU A 206 10.32 -13.41 -3.48
N ILE A 207 9.27 -12.60 -3.29
CA ILE A 207 8.45 -12.60 -2.07
C ILE A 207 7.01 -12.90 -2.50
N PRO A 208 6.50 -14.11 -2.26
CA PRO A 208 5.13 -14.48 -2.62
C PRO A 208 4.10 -13.60 -1.91
N LEU A 209 2.99 -13.31 -2.59
CA LEU A 209 1.91 -12.48 -2.03
C LEU A 209 0.83 -13.31 -1.35
N ASP A 210 0.37 -12.79 -0.22
CA ASP A 210 -0.92 -13.11 0.37
C ASP A 210 -1.86 -11.94 0.08
N ILE A 211 -2.80 -12.13 -0.83
CA ILE A 211 -3.69 -11.09 -1.31
C ILE A 211 -5.08 -11.27 -0.70
N ASP A 212 -5.62 -10.18 -0.16
CA ASP A 212 -6.99 -10.11 0.35
C ASP A 212 -7.66 -8.80 -0.06
N GLY A 213 -8.99 -8.82 -0.15
CA GLY A 213 -9.78 -7.62 -0.40
C GLY A 213 -10.00 -6.80 0.87
N PHE A 214 -10.03 -5.47 0.76
CA PHE A 214 -10.52 -4.61 1.85
C PHE A 214 -11.13 -3.30 1.33
N MET A 215 -11.94 -2.66 2.18
CA MET A 215 -12.51 -1.35 1.89
C MET A 215 -11.52 -0.22 2.26
N THR A 216 -11.24 0.64 1.28
CA THR A 216 -10.57 1.93 1.46
C THR A 216 -11.60 3.07 1.45
N VAL A 217 -11.20 4.24 1.94
CA VAL A 217 -11.93 5.50 1.81
C VAL A 217 -10.98 6.59 1.32
N LYS A 218 -11.52 7.70 0.82
CA LYS A 218 -10.69 8.84 0.41
C LYS A 218 -9.84 9.35 1.57
N ASP A 219 -8.65 9.85 1.28
CA ASP A 219 -7.87 10.55 2.28
C ASP A 219 -8.61 11.82 2.75
N GLN A 220 -8.24 12.30 3.94
CA GLN A 220 -8.88 13.46 4.55
C GLN A 220 -8.74 14.74 3.71
N PHE A 221 -7.67 14.90 2.93
CA PHE A 221 -7.44 16.13 2.14
C PHE A 221 -8.32 16.17 0.89
N SER A 222 -8.71 14.99 0.38
CA SER A 222 -9.66 14.85 -0.73
C SER A 222 -11.13 15.09 -0.35
N ILE A 223 -11.44 15.40 0.91
CA ILE A 223 -12.81 15.58 1.40
C ILE A 223 -13.03 16.99 1.94
N LYS A 224 -14.21 17.55 1.62
CA LYS A 224 -14.66 18.82 2.18
C LYS A 224 -15.44 18.59 3.47
N PHE A 225 -14.95 19.17 4.56
CA PHE A 225 -15.61 19.07 5.86
C PHE A 225 -16.42 20.33 6.20
N THR A 226 -17.49 20.11 6.96
CA THR A 226 -18.38 21.20 7.41
C THR A 226 -17.80 21.99 8.60
N ASN A 227 -16.92 21.36 9.38
CA ASN A 227 -16.21 21.97 10.51
C ASN A 227 -15.01 21.10 10.93
N GLU A 228 -14.10 21.70 11.71
CA GLU A 228 -12.87 21.09 12.23
C GLU A 228 -13.12 19.81 13.04
N ARG A 229 -14.16 19.79 13.89
CA ARG A 229 -14.48 18.59 14.69
C ARG A 229 -14.83 17.37 13.82
N VAL A 230 -15.51 17.57 12.69
CA VAL A 230 -15.84 16.48 11.76
C VAL A 230 -14.59 16.04 10.99
N HIS A 231 -13.74 16.98 10.61
CA HIS A 231 -12.43 16.69 10.03
C HIS A 231 -11.60 15.81 10.97
N ASP A 232 -11.35 16.25 12.21
CA ASP A 232 -10.52 15.51 13.18
C ASP A 232 -11.06 14.10 13.40
N ARG A 233 -12.39 13.96 13.46
CA ARG A 233 -13.03 12.66 13.63
C ARG A 233 -12.83 11.76 12.41
N TYR A 234 -12.89 12.32 11.21
CA TYR A 234 -12.61 11.59 9.98
C TYR A 234 -11.15 11.14 9.94
N SER A 235 -10.21 12.03 10.27
CA SER A 235 -8.78 11.75 10.37
C SER A 235 -8.49 10.56 11.27
N GLU A 236 -9.07 10.56 12.48
CA GLU A 236 -8.93 9.44 13.42
C GLU A 236 -9.47 8.13 12.84
N LEU A 237 -10.63 8.16 12.18
CA LEU A 237 -11.26 6.97 11.61
C LEU A 237 -10.47 6.44 10.41
N PHE A 238 -9.96 7.32 9.56
CA PHE A 238 -9.13 6.99 8.42
C PHE A 238 -7.84 6.30 8.86
N GLU A 239 -7.09 6.89 9.80
CA GLU A 239 -5.85 6.30 10.33
C GLU A 239 -6.09 4.95 11.00
N LEU A 240 -7.21 4.80 11.71
CA LEU A 240 -7.58 3.55 12.33
C LEU A 240 -7.96 2.47 11.29
N ALA A 241 -8.66 2.84 10.22
CA ALA A 241 -9.00 1.93 9.12
C ALA A 241 -7.73 1.38 8.46
N GLU A 242 -6.80 2.27 8.11
CA GLU A 242 -5.52 1.93 7.49
C GLU A 242 -4.66 1.07 8.43
N PHE A 243 -4.67 1.37 9.73
CA PHE A 243 -4.02 0.54 10.74
C PHE A 243 -4.60 -0.88 10.80
N GLU A 244 -5.93 -1.04 10.84
CA GLU A 244 -6.57 -2.36 10.90
C GLU A 244 -6.29 -3.21 9.66
N ILE A 245 -6.21 -2.57 8.48
CA ILE A 245 -5.77 -3.21 7.23
C ILE A 245 -4.33 -3.72 7.37
N TYR A 246 -3.43 -2.86 7.82
CA TYR A 246 -2.03 -3.20 8.02
C TYR A 246 -1.85 -4.34 9.04
N ASP A 247 -2.50 -4.25 10.21
CA ASP A 247 -2.36 -5.22 11.30
C ASP A 247 -2.84 -6.61 10.86
N ARG A 248 -3.94 -6.69 10.11
CA ARG A 248 -4.46 -7.98 9.61
C ARG A 248 -3.58 -8.63 8.56
N LEU A 249 -3.08 -7.87 7.59
CA LEU A 249 -2.35 -8.42 6.46
C LEU A 249 -0.87 -8.68 6.74
N LEU A 250 -0.28 -7.97 7.70
CA LEU A 250 1.17 -8.07 7.97
C LEU A 250 1.50 -8.63 9.35
N ARG A 251 0.53 -8.93 10.23
CA ARG A 251 0.81 -9.41 11.60
C ARG A 251 0.00 -10.63 12.01
N PHE A 252 0.29 -11.77 11.39
CA PHE A 252 -0.32 -13.04 11.77
C PHE A 252 0.17 -13.63 13.12
N GLU A 253 1.28 -13.18 13.72
CA GLU A 253 1.83 -13.86 14.92
C GLU A 253 2.15 -12.99 16.16
N ALA A 254 2.00 -11.65 16.16
CA ALA A 254 2.14 -10.87 17.41
C ALA A 254 1.39 -9.51 17.41
N PRO A 255 0.39 -9.30 18.29
CA PRO A 255 -0.21 -7.99 18.48
C PRO A 255 0.81 -7.02 19.09
N ARG A 256 1.23 -5.98 18.35
CA ARG A 256 1.95 -4.86 18.94
C ARG A 256 0.93 -3.82 19.39
N LEU A 257 0.56 -3.90 20.66
CA LEU A 257 -0.32 -2.91 21.31
C LEU A 257 0.20 -1.47 21.25
N GLU A 258 1.49 -1.26 20.92
CA GLU A 258 2.20 0.03 20.95
C GLU A 258 2.28 0.75 19.58
N HIS A 259 1.56 0.27 18.56
CA HIS A 259 1.57 0.86 17.21
C HIS A 259 0.17 1.26 16.75
N ARG A 260 -0.67 1.83 17.62
CA ARG A 260 -1.99 2.34 17.24
C ARG A 260 -1.96 3.87 17.04
N PRO A 261 -2.89 4.44 16.25
CA PRO A 261 -3.06 5.88 16.17
C PRO A 261 -3.17 6.52 17.58
N GLY A 262 -2.21 7.39 17.89
CA GLY A 262 -2.10 8.07 19.19
C GLY A 262 -1.01 7.53 20.14
N ASP A 263 -0.34 6.43 19.80
CA ASP A 263 0.85 5.96 20.54
C ASP A 263 2.11 6.75 20.13
N PRO A 264 3.05 7.05 21.06
CA PRO A 264 4.26 7.82 20.75
C PRO A 264 5.22 7.19 19.72
N GLY A 265 5.00 5.92 19.33
CA GLY A 265 5.81 5.20 18.35
C GLY A 265 5.03 4.79 17.09
N PHE A 266 3.81 5.29 16.89
CA PHE A 266 3.05 5.03 15.68
C PHE A 266 3.59 5.85 14.51
N HIS A 267 3.84 5.19 13.38
CA HIS A 267 4.26 5.81 12.13
C HIS A 267 3.20 5.55 11.06
N ALA A 268 2.50 6.60 10.62
CA ALA A 268 1.47 6.50 9.58
C ALA A 268 2.02 6.00 8.21
N GLU A 269 3.34 6.03 8.02
CA GLU A 269 4.03 5.49 6.85
C GLU A 269 4.12 3.95 6.82
N GLU A 270 3.72 3.25 7.89
CA GLU A 270 3.60 1.78 7.91
C GLU A 270 2.28 1.35 7.25
N ARG A 271 2.01 1.75 6.00
CA ARG A 271 0.80 1.32 5.25
C ARG A 271 1.10 0.12 4.37
N ILE A 272 0.10 -0.71 4.07
CA ILE A 272 0.33 -1.85 3.18
C ILE A 272 0.42 -1.40 1.71
N SER A 273 1.24 -2.10 0.94
CA SER A 273 1.16 -2.10 -0.52
C SER A 273 -0.22 -2.60 -0.99
N ARG A 274 -0.81 -2.00 -2.01
CA ARG A 274 -2.16 -2.34 -2.48
C ARG A 274 -2.29 -2.21 -4.00
N MET A 275 -3.36 -2.77 -4.52
CA MET A 275 -3.82 -2.64 -5.90
C MET A 275 -5.26 -2.13 -5.92
N SER A 276 -5.58 -1.13 -6.75
CA SER A 276 -6.87 -0.41 -6.69
C SER A 276 -7.12 0.32 -5.36
N GLY A 277 -8.38 0.68 -5.09
CA GLY A 277 -8.77 1.48 -3.93
C GLY A 277 -8.52 2.97 -4.07
N TRP A 278 -8.50 3.64 -2.92
CA TRP A 278 -8.03 5.00 -2.74
C TRP A 278 -6.58 5.01 -2.26
N SER A 279 -5.83 5.99 -2.76
CA SER A 279 -4.53 6.35 -2.20
C SER A 279 -4.75 6.85 -0.78
N PRO A 280 -4.06 6.29 0.22
CA PRO A 280 -4.03 6.87 1.54
C PRO A 280 -3.05 8.06 1.62
N GLY A 281 -2.13 8.17 0.65
CA GLY A 281 -1.16 9.27 0.55
C GLY A 281 -1.83 10.63 0.49
N GLU A 282 -1.24 11.61 1.17
CA GLU A 282 -1.75 12.98 1.22
C GLU A 282 -1.68 13.59 -0.19
N ILE A 283 -2.82 13.83 -0.84
CA ILE A 283 -2.85 14.79 -1.95
C ILE A 283 -2.77 16.18 -1.30
N ARG A 284 -1.56 16.61 -0.96
CA ARG A 284 -1.35 17.97 -0.44
C ARG A 284 -1.73 18.99 -1.51
N GLU A 285 -2.06 20.21 -1.10
CA GLU A 285 -2.41 21.31 -2.01
C GLU A 285 -1.28 21.61 -3.02
N GLU A 286 -0.01 21.34 -2.66
CA GLU A 286 1.15 21.43 -3.55
C GLU A 286 1.22 20.32 -4.62
N TYR A 287 0.52 19.21 -4.38
CA TYR A 287 0.39 18.07 -5.28
C TYR A 287 -0.95 18.04 -6.03
N GLU A 288 -1.93 18.85 -5.59
CA GLU A 288 -3.14 19.14 -6.34
C GLU A 288 -2.76 19.75 -7.70
N GLY A 289 -2.77 18.93 -8.74
CA GLY A 289 -2.47 19.35 -10.11
C GLY A 289 -1.39 18.51 -10.79
N ILE A 290 -0.51 17.83 -10.05
CA ILE A 290 0.53 16.98 -10.66
C ILE A 290 -0.10 15.86 -11.47
N LEU A 291 -1.06 15.12 -10.89
CA LEU A 291 -1.69 14.01 -11.60
C LEU A 291 -2.39 14.45 -12.90
N PRO A 292 -3.19 15.55 -12.93
CA PRO A 292 -3.67 16.15 -14.18
C PRO A 292 -2.59 16.64 -15.16
N GLU A 293 -1.40 17.02 -14.68
CA GLU A 293 -0.29 17.45 -15.53
C GLU A 293 0.37 16.25 -16.23
N VAL A 294 0.70 15.19 -15.48
CA VAL A 294 1.41 14.03 -16.01
C VAL A 294 0.50 13.00 -16.67
N LEU A 295 -0.77 12.97 -16.29
CA LEU A 295 -1.81 12.06 -16.79
C LEU A 295 -3.08 12.85 -17.13
N PRO A 296 -3.08 13.69 -18.19
CA PRO A 296 -4.20 14.57 -18.47
C PRO A 296 -5.46 13.80 -18.90
N LEU A 297 -6.60 14.16 -18.31
CA LEU A 297 -7.92 13.70 -18.75
C LEU A 297 -8.29 14.35 -20.08
N ALA A 298 -8.52 13.54 -21.12
CA ALA A 298 -9.04 14.02 -22.39
C ALA A 298 -10.55 14.33 -22.32
N ASP A 299 -11.28 13.63 -21.44
CA ASP A 299 -12.71 13.75 -21.21
C ASP A 299 -12.98 13.92 -19.71
N THR A 300 -13.80 14.91 -19.34
CA THR A 300 -14.20 15.18 -17.95
C THR A 300 -15.01 14.06 -17.29
N SER A 301 -15.53 13.11 -18.06
CA SER A 301 -16.23 11.93 -17.56
C SER A 301 -15.32 10.74 -17.28
N ASP A 302 -14.04 10.81 -17.68
CA ASP A 302 -13.02 9.83 -17.32
C ASP A 302 -12.52 10.09 -15.88
N GLY A 303 -11.71 9.20 -15.35
CA GLY A 303 -11.19 9.34 -13.99
C GLY A 303 -9.85 8.66 -13.78
N TYR A 304 -9.23 8.95 -12.65
CA TYR A 304 -7.99 8.31 -12.23
C TYR A 304 -8.26 7.04 -11.44
N VAL A 305 -7.48 6.01 -11.73
CA VAL A 305 -7.45 4.77 -10.97
C VAL A 305 -6.04 4.59 -10.43
N LEU A 306 -5.92 4.47 -9.11
CA LEU A 306 -4.71 3.95 -8.49
C LEU A 306 -4.58 2.49 -8.92
N LEU A 307 -3.63 2.17 -9.78
CA LEU A 307 -3.37 0.80 -10.18
C LEU A 307 -2.59 0.05 -9.09
N PHE A 308 -1.48 0.62 -8.64
CA PHE A 308 -0.70 0.11 -7.50
C PHE A 308 -0.34 1.25 -6.56
N GLU A 309 -0.29 0.95 -5.27
CA GLU A 309 0.59 1.66 -4.35
C GLU A 309 1.55 0.65 -3.74
N PHE A 310 2.83 0.91 -3.88
CA PHE A 310 3.89 0.09 -3.37
C PHE A 310 4.55 0.82 -2.22
N ASN A 311 4.39 0.28 -1.01
CA ASN A 311 5.09 0.77 0.16
C ASN A 311 6.32 -0.11 0.44
N PRO A 312 7.54 0.39 0.23
CA PRO A 312 8.77 -0.39 0.44
C PRO A 312 8.96 -0.79 1.91
N ARG A 313 8.39 -0.05 2.87
CA ARG A 313 8.40 -0.41 4.29
C ARG A 313 7.53 -1.64 4.61
N THR A 314 6.75 -2.16 3.65
CA THR A 314 6.05 -3.44 3.77
C THR A 314 7.04 -4.61 3.93
N PHE A 315 8.31 -4.43 3.55
CA PHE A 315 9.32 -5.50 3.56
C PHE A 315 10.54 -5.13 4.41
N ASP A 316 11.08 -6.12 5.11
CA ASP A 316 12.37 -5.99 5.82
C ASP A 316 13.55 -6.14 4.84
N THR A 317 13.66 -5.18 3.92
CA THR A 317 14.73 -5.09 2.93
C THR A 317 15.33 -3.69 2.97
N PRO A 318 16.23 -3.40 3.93
CA PRO A 318 16.82 -2.08 4.10
C PRO A 318 17.53 -1.60 2.83
N GLY A 319 17.23 -0.38 2.40
CA GLY A 319 17.81 0.24 1.19
C GLY A 319 17.22 -0.28 -0.12
N TRP A 320 16.16 -1.09 -0.08
CA TRP A 320 15.39 -1.41 -1.27
C TRP A 320 14.38 -0.30 -1.55
N PHE A 321 14.47 0.25 -2.76
CA PHE A 321 13.57 1.30 -3.26
C PHE A 321 13.74 2.63 -2.50
N HIS A 322 13.20 3.71 -3.05
CA HIS A 322 13.16 4.99 -2.34
C HIS A 322 12.29 4.86 -1.07
N GLU A 323 12.54 5.63 -0.01
CA GLU A 323 11.78 5.49 1.25
C GLU A 323 10.26 5.77 1.12
N PRO A 324 9.80 6.75 0.32
CA PRO A 324 8.37 7.01 0.20
C PRO A 324 7.63 5.95 -0.65
N PRO A 325 6.29 5.83 -0.54
CA PRO A 325 5.52 4.94 -1.40
C PRO A 325 5.56 5.36 -2.88
N LEU A 326 5.66 4.38 -3.77
CA LEU A 326 5.41 4.57 -5.21
C LEU A 326 3.92 4.35 -5.49
N GLN A 327 3.30 5.26 -6.21
CA GLN A 327 1.98 5.10 -6.75
C GLN A 327 2.00 5.00 -8.27
N VAL A 328 1.25 4.05 -8.79
CA VAL A 328 1.07 3.82 -10.21
C VAL A 328 -0.37 4.15 -10.56
N TRP A 329 -0.57 5.12 -11.43
CA TRP A 329 -1.87 5.64 -11.82
C TRP A 329 -2.17 5.32 -13.29
N ILE A 330 -3.44 5.05 -13.58
CA ILE A 330 -3.96 4.82 -14.94
C ILE A 330 -5.29 5.56 -15.11
N LEU A 331 -5.60 6.00 -16.32
CA LEU A 331 -6.94 6.48 -16.64
C LEU A 331 -7.93 5.32 -16.64
N LYS A 332 -9.17 5.56 -16.19
CA LYS A 332 -10.22 4.54 -16.18
C LYS A 332 -10.49 4.04 -17.60
N SER A 333 -10.53 4.93 -18.58
CA SER A 333 -10.71 4.54 -19.99
C SER A 333 -9.55 3.72 -20.57
N ASP A 334 -8.32 3.93 -20.08
CA ASP A 334 -7.14 3.13 -20.45
C ASP A 334 -7.19 1.75 -19.79
N LEU A 335 -7.57 1.69 -18.51
CA LEU A 335 -7.78 0.43 -17.80
C LEU A 335 -8.85 -0.43 -18.49
N ASP A 336 -9.99 0.16 -18.83
CA ASP A 336 -11.09 -0.54 -19.53
C ASP A 336 -10.68 -1.05 -20.90
N ALA A 337 -9.80 -0.32 -21.58
CA ALA A 337 -9.25 -0.70 -22.86
C ALA A 337 -7.96 -1.54 -22.76
N ARG A 338 -7.51 -1.86 -21.54
CA ARG A 338 -6.28 -2.62 -21.24
C ARG A 338 -5.01 -1.97 -21.84
N ARG A 339 -4.94 -0.63 -21.87
CA ARG A 339 -3.80 0.16 -22.34
C ARG A 339 -2.84 0.51 -21.20
N PHE A 340 -2.14 -0.50 -20.69
CA PHE A 340 -1.24 -0.37 -19.54
C PHE A 340 0.08 0.37 -19.87
N GLU A 341 0.36 0.63 -21.15
CA GLU A 341 1.46 1.47 -21.59
C GLU A 341 1.29 2.96 -21.22
N ASN A 342 0.07 3.39 -20.86
CA ASN A 342 -0.23 4.79 -20.55
C ASN A 342 -0.12 5.15 -19.06
N VAL A 343 0.34 4.22 -18.21
CA VAL A 343 0.44 4.45 -16.76
C VAL A 343 1.44 5.57 -16.41
N ARG A 344 1.27 6.15 -15.22
CA ARG A 344 2.22 7.08 -14.61
C ARG A 344 2.61 6.63 -13.22
N CYS A 345 3.89 6.72 -12.92
CA CYS A 345 4.44 6.50 -11.58
C CYS A 345 4.66 7.85 -10.90
N LEU A 346 4.29 7.94 -9.62
CA LEU A 346 4.45 9.11 -8.77
C LEU A 346 4.99 8.68 -7.41
N ILE A 347 5.97 9.39 -6.88
CA ILE A 347 6.52 9.15 -5.55
C ILE A 347 6.39 10.45 -4.78
N TRP A 348 5.62 10.42 -3.71
CA TRP A 348 5.37 11.61 -2.90
C TRP A 348 6.53 11.79 -1.93
N THR A 349 7.51 12.62 -2.30
CA THR A 349 8.60 12.99 -1.39
C THR A 349 8.16 14.19 -0.56
N ASP A 350 8.18 14.07 0.77
CA ASP A 350 8.09 15.25 1.63
C ASP A 350 9.25 16.19 1.29
N SER A 351 8.96 17.32 0.64
CA SER A 351 9.94 18.40 0.46
C SER A 351 10.13 19.23 1.73
#